data_AF-A0A5M6J237-F1
#
_entry.id   AF-A0A5M6J237-F1
#
_cell.length_a   1.000
_cell.length_b   1.000
_cell.length_c   1.000
_cell.angle_alpha   90.00
_cell.angle_beta   90.00
_cell.angle_gamma   90.00
#
_symmetry.space_group_name_H-M   'P 1'
#
loop_
_entity.id
_entity.type
_entity.pdbx_description
1 polymer ?
#
loop_
_entity_poly.entity_id
_entity_poly.type
_entity_poly.pdbx_seq_one_letter_code
_entity_poly.pdbx_strand_id
1 'polypeptide(L)'
;MTPSPDHTASHGPGTAVVLARRIALFALVAVALSPFYFVIFRLMAFGTVPRDDYAPFLLALLGEPGGAMPESPYGYRLLSVLVAAPFYYLLPSLPLTNLPPDLPLPSLRATEALAFVSYLAMILAGFVAFATARTREGLPPATAALAGLLLFVLCWYSQFFALDPLAILVIALLLWLLPRPGWFAAVMLLAPLTNEKIIIVFAVWLSLRCIVSASERQRLGRAWLATLLAGGLYLAMVMLVHLPGNEYQLDTAGYFATIRTNLAAWASGRGLVLNVLPLLVLAGLALLGHRFPGAPGHRRRIVAADLMVIPALVVVALVLTQFFQVGRIVMHAAPLFVGPAATVIAARLGSAREPEAGAAFGLARSSGTAPL
;
A
#
# COMPACT_ATOMS: atom_id res chain seq x y z
N MET A 1 -20.89 18.43 45.02
CA MET A 1 -20.49 17.55 43.91
C MET A 1 -21.75 17.15 43.17
N THR A 2 -22.06 17.85 42.09
CA THR A 2 -23.21 17.58 41.24
C THR A 2 -22.80 16.55 40.19
N PRO A 3 -23.54 15.44 40.04
CA PRO A 3 -23.25 14.44 39.02
C PRO A 3 -23.45 15.06 37.63
N SER A 4 -22.41 14.93 36.79
CA SER A 4 -22.46 15.33 35.39
C SER A 4 -23.54 14.51 34.67
N PRO A 5 -24.44 15.14 33.89
CA PRO A 5 -25.51 14.43 33.21
C PRO A 5 -24.94 13.43 32.21
N ASP A 6 -25.48 12.21 32.27
CA ASP A 6 -25.19 11.09 31.40
C ASP A 6 -25.29 11.49 29.92
N HIS A 7 -24.15 11.52 29.23
CA HIS A 7 -24.09 11.45 27.78
C HIS A 7 -24.45 10.03 27.33
N THR A 8 -25.73 9.69 27.43
CA THR A 8 -26.30 8.59 26.67
C THR A 8 -26.28 8.99 25.20
N ALA A 9 -25.18 8.61 24.53
CA ALA A 9 -25.02 8.77 23.10
C ALA A 9 -26.15 8.00 22.40
N SER A 10 -27.16 8.71 21.95
CA SER A 10 -28.22 8.15 21.10
C SER A 10 -27.56 7.63 19.83
N HIS A 11 -27.43 6.31 19.72
CA HIS A 11 -27.05 5.64 18.48
C HIS A 11 -28.20 5.80 17.48
N GLY A 12 -28.26 6.98 16.86
CA GLY A 12 -29.27 7.29 15.88
C GLY A 12 -29.23 6.34 14.68
N PRO A 13 -30.37 6.05 14.04
CA PRO A 13 -30.50 5.17 12.87
C PRO A 13 -29.64 5.58 11.64
N GLY A 14 -28.91 6.70 11.71
CA GLY A 14 -28.03 7.18 10.65
C GLY A 14 -26.74 6.36 10.45
N THR A 15 -26.23 5.63 11.45
CA THR A 15 -24.95 4.89 11.31
C THR A 15 -25.06 3.73 10.34
N ALA A 16 -26.14 2.95 10.42
CA ALA A 16 -26.41 1.82 9.55
C ALA A 16 -26.58 2.26 8.08
N VAL A 17 -27.32 3.34 7.83
CA VAL A 17 -27.55 3.88 6.48
C VAL A 17 -26.24 4.37 5.86
N VAL A 18 -25.39 5.06 6.63
CA VAL A 18 -24.08 5.52 6.13
C VAL A 18 -23.15 4.35 5.80
N LEU A 19 -23.14 3.30 6.64
CA LEU A 19 -22.36 2.09 6.39
C LEU A 19 -22.85 1.37 5.13
N ALA A 20 -24.16 1.17 4.98
CA ALA A 20 -24.76 0.53 3.82
C ALA A 20 -24.40 1.29 2.52
N ARG A 21 -24.47 2.62 2.51
CA ARG A 21 -24.06 3.44 1.35
C ARG A 21 -22.59 3.26 1.00
N ARG A 22 -21.70 3.15 1.99
CA ARG A 22 -20.26 2.93 1.76
C ARG A 22 -19.99 1.54 1.20
N ILE A 23 -20.67 0.52 1.72
CA ILE A 23 -20.59 -0.87 1.22
C ILE A 23 -21.10 -0.92 -0.23
N ALA A 24 -22.24 -0.30 -0.52
CA ALA A 24 -22.80 -0.24 -1.87
C ALA A 24 -21.85 0.47 -2.86
N LEU A 25 -21.25 1.59 -2.47
CA LEU A 25 -20.26 2.28 -3.30
C LEU A 25 -19.02 1.41 -3.55
N PHE A 26 -18.51 0.74 -2.52
CA PHE A 26 -17.40 -0.20 -2.67
C PHE A 26 -17.75 -1.33 -3.64
N ALA A 27 -18.91 -1.96 -3.47
CA ALA A 27 -19.39 -3.03 -4.33
C ALA A 27 -19.53 -2.54 -5.78
N LEU A 28 -20.09 -1.35 -6.01
CA LEU A 28 -20.23 -0.77 -7.35
C LEU A 28 -18.86 -0.56 -8.01
N VAL A 29 -17.89 0.01 -7.29
CA VAL A 29 -16.53 0.20 -7.80
C VAL A 29 -15.85 -1.13 -8.07
N ALA A 30 -16.01 -2.12 -7.19
CA ALA A 30 -15.48 -3.47 -7.38
C ALA A 30 -16.15 -4.26 -8.51
N VAL A 31 -17.39 -3.94 -8.87
CA VAL A 31 -18.01 -4.50 -10.09
C VAL A 31 -17.47 -3.78 -11.32
N ALA A 32 -17.40 -2.45 -11.30
CA ALA A 32 -16.91 -1.64 -12.41
C ALA A 32 -15.45 -1.93 -12.77
N LEU A 33 -14.62 -2.26 -11.78
CA LEU A 33 -13.20 -2.59 -11.96
C LEU A 33 -12.95 -4.10 -12.16
N SER A 34 -13.99 -4.93 -12.25
CA SER A 34 -13.85 -6.38 -12.46
C SER A 34 -13.03 -6.79 -13.70
N PRO A 35 -12.95 -6.00 -14.81
CA PRO A 35 -12.01 -6.30 -15.90
C PRO A 35 -10.55 -6.48 -15.43
N PHE A 36 -10.14 -5.77 -14.38
CA PHE A 36 -8.79 -5.89 -13.83
C PHE A 36 -8.55 -7.24 -13.15
N TYR A 37 -9.55 -7.79 -12.46
CA TYR A 37 -9.47 -9.13 -11.90
C TYR A 37 -9.24 -10.18 -12.99
N PHE A 38 -10.00 -10.12 -14.09
CA PHE A 38 -9.82 -11.04 -15.22
C PHE A 38 -8.44 -10.92 -15.86
N VAL A 39 -7.91 -9.70 -15.98
CA VAL A 39 -6.54 -9.49 -16.47
C VAL A 39 -5.52 -10.13 -15.52
N ILE A 40 -5.61 -9.88 -14.22
CA ILE A 40 -4.70 -10.47 -13.22
C ILE A 40 -4.76 -12.00 -13.30
N PHE A 41 -5.96 -12.58 -13.26
CA PHE A 41 -6.15 -14.02 -13.31
C PHE A 41 -5.55 -14.63 -14.58
N ARG A 42 -5.81 -14.03 -15.76
CA ARG A 42 -5.23 -14.52 -17.03
C ARG A 42 -3.71 -14.43 -17.02
N LEU A 43 -3.13 -13.32 -16.58
CA LEU A 43 -1.67 -13.19 -16.51
C LEU A 43 -1.05 -14.27 -15.60
N MET A 44 -1.72 -14.60 -14.49
CA MET A 44 -1.27 -15.62 -13.55
C MET A 44 -1.46 -17.05 -14.07
N ALA A 45 -2.61 -17.35 -14.69
CA ALA A 45 -2.96 -18.69 -15.18
C ALA A 45 -2.17 -19.11 -16.42
N PHE A 46 -1.87 -18.16 -17.31
CA PHE A 46 -1.07 -18.41 -18.52
C PHE A 46 0.44 -18.23 -18.28
N GLY A 47 0.86 -17.81 -17.08
CA GLY A 47 2.28 -17.62 -16.77
C GLY A 47 2.98 -16.57 -17.65
N THR A 48 2.23 -15.60 -18.18
CA THR A 48 2.76 -14.59 -19.13
C THR A 48 3.68 -13.57 -18.46
N VAL A 49 3.68 -13.53 -17.12
CA VAL A 49 4.55 -12.66 -16.32
C VAL A 49 5.26 -13.50 -15.26
N PRO A 50 6.57 -13.27 -15.02
CA PRO A 50 7.28 -13.91 -13.92
C PRO A 50 6.65 -13.50 -12.59
N ARG A 51 6.23 -14.48 -11.78
CA ARG A 51 5.57 -14.24 -10.50
C ARG A 51 6.00 -15.24 -9.44
N ASP A 52 5.82 -14.84 -8.18
CA ASP A 52 5.90 -15.74 -7.05
C ASP A 52 4.63 -16.61 -7.08
N ASP A 53 4.76 -17.93 -7.29
CA ASP A 53 3.60 -18.81 -7.38
C ASP A 53 3.16 -19.32 -6.00
N TYR A 54 2.09 -18.71 -5.49
CA TYR A 54 1.50 -19.07 -4.20
C TYR A 54 0.40 -20.13 -4.29
N ALA A 55 0.01 -20.57 -5.49
CA ALA A 55 -1.06 -21.55 -5.64
C ALA A 55 -0.73 -22.88 -4.92
N PRO A 56 0.48 -23.47 -5.04
CA PRO A 56 0.85 -24.66 -4.29
C PRO A 56 0.80 -24.46 -2.78
N PHE A 57 1.16 -23.27 -2.29
CA PHE A 57 1.11 -22.97 -0.86
C PHE A 57 -0.34 -22.93 -0.36
N LEU A 58 -1.24 -22.29 -1.10
CA LEU A 58 -2.66 -22.28 -0.75
C LEU A 58 -3.22 -23.71 -0.72
N LEU A 59 -2.92 -24.52 -1.74
CA LEU A 59 -3.36 -25.92 -1.79
C LEU A 59 -2.82 -26.74 -0.61
N ALA A 60 -1.57 -26.53 -0.20
CA ALA A 60 -1.00 -27.19 0.97
C ALA A 60 -1.77 -26.85 2.26
N LEU A 61 -2.14 -25.58 2.45
CA LEU A 61 -2.92 -25.13 3.62
C LEU A 61 -4.33 -25.70 3.63
N LEU A 62 -4.89 -25.98 2.45
CA LEU A 62 -6.23 -26.56 2.28
C LEU A 62 -6.23 -28.09 2.29
N GLY A 63 -5.05 -28.74 2.23
CA GLY A 63 -4.94 -30.20 2.09
C GLY A 63 -5.35 -30.71 0.71
N GLU A 64 -5.26 -29.88 -0.32
CA GLU A 64 -5.67 -30.19 -1.69
C GLU A 64 -4.51 -30.75 -2.54
N PRO A 65 -4.80 -31.57 -3.58
CA PRO A 65 -3.77 -32.12 -4.46
C PRO A 65 -2.92 -31.05 -5.13
N GLY A 66 -1.60 -31.31 -5.24
CA GLY A 66 -0.64 -30.35 -5.78
C GLY A 66 -0.15 -29.31 -4.75
N GLY A 67 -0.56 -29.44 -3.49
CA GLY A 67 -0.06 -28.62 -2.39
C GLY A 67 1.44 -28.83 -2.11
N ALA A 68 2.17 -27.73 -1.96
CA ALA A 68 3.57 -27.73 -1.55
C ALA A 68 3.88 -26.51 -0.68
N MET A 69 4.73 -26.68 0.34
CA MET A 69 5.26 -25.56 1.12
C MET A 69 6.33 -24.84 0.30
N PRO A 70 6.25 -23.51 0.16
CA PRO A 70 7.21 -22.76 -0.64
C PRO A 70 8.50 -22.49 0.14
N GLU A 71 9.55 -22.14 -0.60
CA GLU A 71 10.85 -21.78 -0.07
C GLU A 71 10.83 -20.44 0.70
N SER A 72 11.91 -20.14 1.42
CA SER A 72 12.15 -18.84 2.07
C SER A 72 12.31 -17.72 1.02
N PRO A 73 11.64 -16.54 1.17
CA PRO A 73 10.88 -16.08 2.34
C PRO A 73 9.38 -16.38 2.23
N TYR A 74 8.94 -17.01 1.16
CA TYR A 74 7.53 -17.09 0.77
C TYR A 74 6.71 -17.90 1.77
N GLY A 75 7.29 -18.96 2.38
CA GLY A 75 6.58 -19.79 3.36
C GLY A 75 6.29 -19.08 4.67
N TYR A 76 6.96 -17.98 4.97
CA TYR A 76 6.67 -17.15 6.14
C TYR A 76 5.41 -16.28 5.96
N ARG A 77 4.95 -16.09 4.73
CA ARG A 77 3.82 -15.23 4.37
C ARG A 77 2.47 -15.96 4.49
N LEU A 78 2.27 -16.68 5.59
CA LEU A 78 1.11 -17.54 5.82
C LEU A 78 -0.23 -16.78 5.72
N LEU A 79 -0.34 -15.65 6.39
CA LEU A 79 -1.59 -14.89 6.50
C LEU A 79 -2.02 -14.31 5.14
N SER A 80 -1.07 -13.90 4.31
CA SER A 80 -1.40 -13.34 2.99
C SER A 80 -1.95 -14.39 2.02
N VAL A 81 -1.57 -15.66 2.19
CA VAL A 81 -2.13 -16.78 1.43
C VAL A 81 -3.45 -17.25 2.03
N LEU A 82 -3.53 -17.36 3.36
CA LEU A 82 -4.72 -17.84 4.07
C LEU A 82 -5.97 -16.99 3.77
N VAL A 83 -5.81 -15.69 3.54
CA VAL A 83 -6.91 -14.79 3.14
C VAL A 83 -7.58 -15.23 1.83
N ALA A 84 -6.90 -16.00 0.96
CA ALA A 84 -7.47 -16.53 -0.27
C ALA A 84 -8.32 -17.80 -0.07
N ALA A 85 -8.19 -18.49 1.07
CA ALA A 85 -8.89 -19.75 1.34
C ALA A 85 -10.41 -19.70 1.16
N PRO A 86 -11.15 -18.68 1.65
CA PRO A 86 -12.58 -18.60 1.43
C PRO A 86 -12.95 -18.51 -0.06
N PHE A 87 -12.15 -17.79 -0.84
CA PHE A 87 -12.42 -17.54 -2.26
C PHE A 87 -12.15 -18.77 -3.14
N TYR A 88 -11.30 -19.69 -2.70
CA TYR A 88 -11.10 -20.98 -3.38
C TYR A 88 -12.41 -21.78 -3.47
N TYR A 89 -13.25 -21.73 -2.43
CA TYR A 89 -14.52 -22.45 -2.39
C TYR A 89 -15.72 -21.61 -2.87
N LEU A 90 -15.65 -20.29 -2.74
CA LEU A 90 -16.77 -19.39 -3.03
C LEU A 90 -16.83 -18.92 -4.49
N LEU A 91 -15.70 -18.81 -5.18
CA LEU A 91 -15.68 -18.30 -6.56
C LEU A 91 -16.17 -19.36 -7.56
N PRO A 92 -17.03 -19.00 -8.52
CA PRO A 92 -17.39 -19.90 -9.60
C PRO A 92 -16.18 -20.07 -10.53
N SER A 93 -15.86 -21.31 -10.90
CA SER A 93 -14.71 -21.57 -11.77
C SER A 93 -14.90 -20.89 -13.13
N LEU A 94 -13.99 -19.97 -13.47
CA LEU A 94 -14.01 -19.27 -14.74
C LEU A 94 -13.53 -20.16 -15.89
N PRO A 95 -14.34 -20.34 -16.96
CA PRO A 95 -13.91 -21.10 -18.12
C PRO A 95 -12.86 -20.32 -18.91
N LEU A 96 -11.63 -20.82 -18.94
CA LEU A 96 -10.57 -20.32 -19.82
C LEU A 96 -10.31 -21.33 -20.92
N THR A 97 -10.19 -20.85 -22.16
CA THR A 97 -9.75 -21.64 -23.32
C THR A 97 -8.24 -21.54 -23.50
N ASN A 98 -7.61 -22.54 -24.13
CA ASN A 98 -6.17 -22.59 -24.43
C ASN A 98 -5.25 -22.61 -23.20
N LEU A 99 -5.74 -23.11 -22.06
CA LEU A 99 -4.88 -23.36 -20.91
C LEU A 99 -3.81 -24.41 -21.24
N PRO A 100 -2.63 -24.35 -20.58
CA PRO A 100 -1.65 -25.44 -20.65
C PRO A 100 -2.32 -26.78 -20.30
N PRO A 101 -2.09 -27.85 -21.10
CA PRO A 101 -2.84 -29.11 -20.96
C PRO A 101 -2.63 -29.80 -19.60
N ASP A 102 -1.53 -29.49 -18.93
CA ASP A 102 -1.05 -30.08 -17.69
C ASP A 102 -1.40 -29.24 -16.43
N LEU A 103 -2.18 -28.15 -16.57
CA LEU A 103 -2.60 -27.34 -15.42
C LEU A 103 -3.81 -27.96 -14.71
N PRO A 104 -3.65 -28.50 -13.48
CA PRO A 104 -4.75 -29.18 -12.80
C PRO A 104 -5.78 -28.18 -12.27
N LEU A 105 -7.04 -28.60 -12.22
CA LEU A 105 -8.16 -27.75 -11.78
C LEU A 105 -7.98 -27.14 -10.37
N PRO A 106 -7.48 -27.86 -9.36
CA PRO A 106 -7.18 -27.27 -8.05
C PRO A 106 -6.19 -26.09 -8.13
N SER A 107 -5.11 -26.22 -8.91
CA SER A 107 -4.15 -25.12 -9.10
C SER A 107 -4.77 -23.92 -9.81
N LEU A 108 -5.67 -24.14 -10.76
CA LEU A 108 -6.38 -23.05 -11.42
C LEU A 108 -7.30 -22.30 -10.45
N ARG A 109 -8.07 -23.02 -9.61
CA ARG A 109 -8.92 -22.42 -8.57
C ARG A 109 -8.12 -21.67 -7.51
N ALA A 110 -6.98 -22.22 -7.09
CA ALA A 110 -6.08 -21.55 -6.16
C ALA A 110 -5.51 -20.26 -6.76
N THR A 111 -5.10 -20.30 -8.03
CA THR A 111 -4.65 -19.13 -8.79
C THR A 111 -5.75 -18.08 -8.90
N GLU A 112 -6.98 -18.50 -9.17
CA GLU A 112 -8.16 -17.64 -9.26
C GLU A 112 -8.46 -16.92 -7.93
N ALA A 113 -8.42 -17.65 -6.82
CA ALA A 113 -8.62 -17.11 -5.47
C ALA A 113 -7.54 -16.08 -5.11
N LEU A 114 -6.27 -16.37 -5.40
CA LEU A 114 -5.15 -15.45 -5.16
C LEU A 114 -5.25 -14.19 -6.03
N ALA A 115 -5.63 -14.34 -7.31
CA ALA A 115 -5.89 -13.21 -8.21
C ALA A 115 -7.01 -12.32 -7.67
N PHE A 116 -8.09 -12.93 -7.15
CA PHE A 116 -9.22 -12.20 -6.56
C PHE A 116 -8.82 -11.44 -5.30
N VAL A 117 -8.03 -12.04 -4.40
CA VAL A 117 -7.50 -11.36 -3.21
C VAL A 117 -6.62 -10.17 -3.61
N SER A 118 -5.73 -10.35 -4.57
CA SER A 118 -4.86 -9.28 -5.05
C SER A 118 -5.67 -8.11 -5.61
N TYR A 119 -6.66 -8.41 -6.46
CA TYR A 119 -7.61 -7.45 -7.00
C TYR A 119 -8.36 -6.68 -5.90
N LEU A 120 -8.94 -7.41 -4.93
CA LEU A 120 -9.70 -6.81 -3.84
C LEU A 120 -8.81 -5.92 -2.97
N ALA A 121 -7.58 -6.36 -2.71
CA ALA A 121 -6.60 -5.61 -1.95
C ALA A 121 -6.22 -4.28 -2.62
N MET A 122 -6.08 -4.24 -3.96
CA MET A 122 -5.83 -2.99 -4.69
C MET A 122 -6.96 -1.97 -4.49
N ILE A 123 -8.21 -2.41 -4.60
CA ILE A 123 -9.38 -1.53 -4.42
C ILE A 123 -9.45 -1.05 -2.98
N LEU A 124 -9.36 -1.97 -2.02
CA LEU A 124 -9.39 -1.65 -0.59
C LEU A 124 -8.26 -0.69 -0.22
N ALA A 125 -7.06 -0.85 -0.77
CA ALA A 125 -5.95 0.07 -0.53
C ALA A 125 -6.32 1.49 -0.99
N GLY A 126 -6.91 1.64 -2.18
CA GLY A 126 -7.45 2.91 -2.68
C GLY A 126 -8.51 3.52 -1.75
N PHE A 127 -9.46 2.73 -1.25
CA PHE A 127 -10.46 3.19 -0.28
C PHE A 127 -9.86 3.60 1.07
N VAL A 128 -8.84 2.89 1.56
CA VAL A 128 -8.14 3.24 2.80
C VAL A 128 -7.32 4.52 2.62
N ALA A 129 -6.68 4.72 1.46
CA ALA A 129 -6.02 5.97 1.12
C ALA A 129 -7.03 7.14 1.04
N PHE A 130 -8.18 6.94 0.38
CA PHE A 130 -9.28 7.89 0.40
C PHE A 130 -9.73 8.23 1.82
N ALA A 131 -9.98 7.22 2.65
CA ALA A 131 -10.43 7.42 4.03
C ALA A 131 -9.39 8.15 4.87
N THR A 132 -8.11 7.84 4.69
CA THR A 132 -6.98 8.52 5.34
C THR A 132 -6.92 9.99 4.93
N ALA A 133 -6.96 10.27 3.62
CA ALA A 133 -7.02 11.62 3.08
C ALA A 133 -8.22 12.42 3.64
N ARG A 134 -9.42 11.84 3.66
CA ARG A 134 -10.63 12.50 4.20
C ARG A 134 -10.56 12.78 5.68
N THR A 135 -10.26 11.75 6.47
CA THR A 135 -10.49 11.77 7.92
C THR A 135 -9.27 12.20 8.72
N ARG A 136 -8.07 11.94 8.21
CA ARG A 136 -6.81 12.27 8.89
C ARG A 136 -6.19 13.56 8.36
N GLU A 137 -6.22 13.74 7.04
CA GLU A 137 -5.62 14.89 6.39
C GLU A 137 -6.61 16.04 6.19
N GLY A 138 -7.91 15.77 6.23
CA GLY A 138 -8.97 16.79 6.11
C GLY A 138 -9.28 17.18 4.67
N LEU A 139 -8.87 16.37 3.69
CA LEU A 139 -9.00 16.72 2.26
C LEU A 139 -10.45 16.73 1.78
N PRO A 140 -10.82 17.62 0.84
CA PRO A 140 -12.11 17.55 0.17
C PRO A 140 -12.38 16.18 -0.49
N PRO A 141 -13.65 15.77 -0.67
CA PRO A 141 -14.01 14.50 -1.30
C PRO A 141 -13.30 14.20 -2.62
N ALA A 142 -13.26 15.16 -3.55
CA ALA A 142 -12.62 14.99 -4.85
C ALA A 142 -11.11 14.75 -4.73
N THR A 143 -10.40 15.53 -3.91
CA THR A 143 -8.97 15.38 -3.67
C THR A 143 -8.64 14.05 -2.99
N ALA A 144 -9.45 13.63 -2.02
CA ALA A 144 -9.28 12.32 -1.40
C ALA A 144 -9.54 11.17 -2.39
N ALA A 145 -10.50 11.33 -3.30
CA ALA A 145 -10.77 10.35 -4.36
C ALA A 145 -9.57 10.23 -5.30
N LEU A 146 -8.94 11.35 -5.64
CA LEU A 146 -7.68 11.35 -6.39
C LEU A 146 -6.56 10.62 -5.63
N ALA A 147 -6.42 10.78 -4.31
CA ALA A 147 -5.43 10.04 -3.53
C ALA A 147 -5.68 8.52 -3.57
N GLY A 148 -6.95 8.10 -3.48
CA GLY A 148 -7.33 6.69 -3.62
C GLY A 148 -7.06 6.13 -5.01
N LEU A 149 -7.39 6.89 -6.06
CA LEU A 149 -7.11 6.53 -7.46
C LEU A 149 -5.61 6.43 -7.73
N LEU A 150 -4.81 7.39 -7.26
CA LEU A 150 -3.36 7.35 -7.37
C LEU A 150 -2.81 6.07 -6.73
N LEU A 151 -3.24 5.72 -5.50
CA LEU A 151 -2.74 4.50 -4.88
C LEU A 151 -3.14 3.25 -5.66
N PHE A 152 -4.38 3.17 -6.15
CA PHE A 152 -4.84 2.06 -6.98
C PHE A 152 -3.97 1.88 -8.24
N VAL A 153 -3.65 2.97 -8.95
CA VAL A 153 -2.77 2.93 -10.13
C VAL A 153 -1.35 2.55 -9.74
N LEU A 154 -0.83 3.06 -8.63
CA LEU A 154 0.55 2.79 -8.19
C LEU A 154 0.78 1.33 -7.78
N CYS A 155 -0.25 0.60 -7.36
CA CYS A 155 -0.17 -0.85 -7.12
C CYS A 155 0.28 -1.63 -8.37
N TRP A 156 0.13 -1.09 -9.57
CA TRP A 156 0.63 -1.73 -10.80
C TRP A 156 2.15 -1.87 -10.84
N TYR A 157 2.87 -0.96 -10.17
CA TYR A 157 4.32 -1.01 -10.10
C TYR A 157 4.85 -1.92 -8.98
N SER A 158 3.99 -2.45 -8.11
CA SER A 158 4.39 -3.30 -6.99
C SER A 158 4.22 -4.80 -7.26
N GLN A 159 4.05 -5.22 -8.52
CA GLN A 159 3.72 -6.60 -8.91
C GLN A 159 2.26 -6.98 -8.56
N PHE A 160 1.31 -6.31 -9.21
CA PHE A 160 -0.15 -6.44 -8.99
C PHE A 160 -0.75 -7.84 -9.24
N PHE A 161 0.05 -8.80 -9.73
CA PHE A 161 -0.32 -10.20 -9.95
C PHE A 161 0.28 -11.15 -8.90
N ALA A 162 0.69 -10.60 -7.75
CA ALA A 162 1.19 -11.33 -6.59
C ALA A 162 0.49 -10.83 -5.30
N LEU A 163 1.05 -11.16 -4.13
CA LEU A 163 0.50 -10.77 -2.82
C LEU A 163 0.91 -9.36 -2.35
N ASP A 164 1.64 -8.58 -3.16
CA ASP A 164 2.08 -7.24 -2.75
C ASP A 164 0.96 -6.20 -2.62
N PRO A 165 -0.13 -6.22 -3.43
CA PRO A 165 -1.26 -5.35 -3.17
C PRO A 165 -1.86 -5.53 -1.77
N LEU A 166 -1.82 -6.75 -1.22
CA LEU A 166 -2.21 -7.00 0.16
C LEU A 166 -1.24 -6.35 1.16
N ALA A 167 0.06 -6.39 0.89
CA ALA A 167 1.04 -5.66 1.69
C ALA A 167 0.82 -4.14 1.65
N ILE A 168 0.56 -3.57 0.47
CA ILE A 168 0.23 -2.15 0.32
C ILE A 168 -1.07 -1.79 1.06
N LEU A 169 -2.09 -2.63 1.00
CA LEU A 169 -3.31 -2.48 1.80
C LEU A 169 -2.97 -2.41 3.29
N VAL A 170 -2.18 -3.35 3.81
CA VAL A 170 -1.79 -3.35 5.23
C VAL A 170 -0.97 -2.10 5.59
N ILE A 171 -0.07 -1.64 4.71
CA ILE A 171 0.67 -0.39 4.93
C ILE A 171 -0.29 0.81 4.99
N ALA A 172 -1.25 0.91 4.06
CA ALA A 172 -2.26 1.96 4.08
C ALA A 172 -3.13 1.91 5.36
N LEU A 173 -3.52 0.71 5.80
CA LEU A 173 -4.27 0.50 7.04
C LEU A 173 -3.46 0.92 8.26
N LEU A 174 -2.19 0.54 8.35
CA LEU A 174 -1.31 0.93 9.45
C LEU A 174 -1.12 2.45 9.51
N LEU A 175 -1.03 3.14 8.38
CA LEU A 175 -1.01 4.62 8.36
C LEU A 175 -2.31 5.21 8.89
N TRP A 176 -3.46 4.64 8.53
CA TRP A 176 -4.76 5.06 9.05
C TRP A 176 -4.91 4.81 10.56
N LEU A 177 -4.33 3.71 11.05
CA LEU A 177 -4.31 3.26 12.45
C LEU A 177 -3.23 3.92 13.30
N LEU A 178 -2.29 4.67 12.72
CA LEU A 178 -1.16 5.28 13.43
C LEU A 178 -1.57 6.07 14.71
N PRO A 179 -2.70 6.82 14.73
CA PRO A 179 -3.15 7.50 15.95
C PRO A 179 -3.71 6.59 17.06
N ARG A 180 -3.89 5.29 16.77
CA ARG A 180 -4.40 4.26 17.69
C ARG A 180 -3.30 3.22 17.94
N PRO A 181 -2.35 3.49 18.85
CA PRO A 181 -1.12 2.70 18.97
C PRO A 181 -1.35 1.23 19.29
N GLY A 182 -2.41 0.88 20.05
CA GLY A 182 -2.75 -0.52 20.32
C GLY A 182 -3.15 -1.29 19.06
N TRP A 183 -4.04 -0.72 18.24
CA TRP A 183 -4.45 -1.32 16.97
C TRP A 183 -3.30 -1.35 15.95
N PHE A 184 -2.50 -0.28 15.90
CA PHE A 184 -1.29 -0.27 15.08
C PHE A 184 -0.34 -1.41 15.48
N ALA A 185 -0.04 -1.56 16.77
CA ALA A 185 0.87 -2.58 17.26
C ALA A 185 0.34 -3.99 16.98
N ALA A 186 -0.95 -4.25 17.22
CA ALA A 186 -1.57 -5.55 16.94
C ALA A 186 -1.42 -5.94 15.46
N VAL A 187 -1.74 -5.03 14.54
CA VAL A 187 -1.60 -5.30 13.09
C VAL A 187 -0.13 -5.40 12.69
N MET A 188 0.75 -4.57 13.25
CA MET A 188 2.19 -4.59 12.96
C MET A 188 2.86 -5.89 13.39
N LEU A 189 2.49 -6.45 14.54
CA LEU A 189 3.01 -7.74 15.01
C LEU A 189 2.57 -8.93 14.14
N LEU A 190 1.47 -8.79 13.40
CA LEU A 190 1.02 -9.77 12.40
C LEU A 190 1.62 -9.55 11.01
N ALA A 191 2.26 -8.40 10.77
CA ALA A 191 2.87 -8.07 9.49
C ALA A 191 3.92 -9.09 8.99
N PRO A 192 4.77 -9.70 9.84
CA PRO A 192 5.68 -10.78 9.42
C PRO A 192 4.99 -11.92 8.69
N LEU A 193 3.78 -12.29 9.14
CA LEU A 193 2.97 -13.37 8.55
C LEU A 193 2.30 -12.95 7.25
N THR A 194 2.26 -11.66 6.93
CA THR A 194 1.64 -11.14 5.72
C THR A 194 2.70 -10.91 4.65
N ASN A 195 3.66 -10.02 4.92
CA ASN A 195 4.74 -9.64 4.01
C ASN A 195 5.77 -8.79 4.77
N GLU A 196 7.03 -9.21 4.76
CA GLU A 196 8.13 -8.55 5.47
C GLU A 196 8.37 -7.11 4.99
N LYS A 197 7.99 -6.78 3.75
CA LYS A 197 8.10 -5.43 3.19
C LYS A 197 7.32 -4.38 3.99
N ILE A 198 6.24 -4.79 4.66
CA ILE A 198 5.48 -3.92 5.56
C ILE A 198 6.39 -3.42 6.69
N ILE A 199 7.13 -4.34 7.32
CA ILE A 199 8.06 -4.03 8.41
C ILE A 199 9.18 -3.15 7.89
N ILE A 200 9.76 -3.48 6.73
CA ILE A 200 10.86 -2.71 6.12
C ILE A 200 10.44 -1.25 5.91
N VAL A 201 9.27 -1.00 5.30
CA VAL A 201 8.77 0.36 5.03
C VAL A 201 8.61 1.15 6.33
N PHE A 202 7.95 0.58 7.35
CA PHE A 202 7.76 1.28 8.62
C PHE A 202 9.05 1.41 9.42
N ALA A 203 9.94 0.43 9.40
CA ALA A 203 11.21 0.49 10.11
C ALA A 203 12.08 1.63 9.56
N VAL A 204 12.18 1.74 8.23
CA VAL A 204 12.90 2.85 7.58
C VAL A 204 12.22 4.19 7.89
N TRP A 205 10.92 4.31 7.63
CA TRP A 205 10.21 5.58 7.77
C TRP A 205 10.17 6.09 9.21
N LEU A 206 9.80 5.25 10.16
CA LEU A 206 9.70 5.65 11.57
C LEU A 206 11.08 5.89 12.18
N SER A 207 12.11 5.13 11.81
CA SER A 207 13.48 5.38 12.31
C SER A 207 13.99 6.74 11.82
N LEU A 208 13.82 7.07 10.53
CA LEU A 208 14.19 8.39 10.00
C LEU A 208 13.47 9.53 10.75
N ARG A 209 12.15 9.40 10.97
CA ARG A 209 11.36 10.40 11.71
C ARG A 209 11.82 10.53 13.18
N CYS A 210 12.00 9.42 13.89
CA CYS A 210 12.38 9.40 15.31
C CYS A 210 13.82 9.84 15.57
N ILE A 211 14.74 9.61 14.62
CA ILE A 211 16.14 10.06 14.71
C ILE A 211 16.21 11.56 14.47
N VAL A 212 15.55 12.07 13.43
CA VAL A 212 15.66 13.48 12.99
C VAL A 212 14.90 14.45 13.91
N SER A 213 13.79 14.03 14.54
CA SER A 213 12.96 14.93 15.35
C SER A 213 12.58 14.34 16.71
N ALA A 214 12.96 15.05 17.78
CA ALA A 214 12.60 14.68 19.15
C ALA A 214 11.09 14.74 19.41
N SER A 215 10.37 15.69 18.79
CA SER A 215 8.92 15.78 18.93
C SER A 215 8.20 14.62 18.25
N GLU A 216 8.68 14.19 17.09
CA GLU A 216 8.16 13.00 16.41
C GLU A 216 8.51 11.73 17.19
N ARG A 217 9.68 11.67 17.84
CA ARG A 217 10.03 10.53 18.71
C ARG A 217 9.03 10.34 19.85
N GLN A 218 8.60 11.41 20.50
CA GLN A 218 7.58 11.34 21.56
C GLN A 218 6.23 10.86 21.01
N ARG A 219 5.85 11.31 19.81
CA ARG A 219 4.56 10.97 19.18
C ARG A 219 4.52 9.57 18.57
N LEU A 220 5.58 9.18 17.88
CA LEU A 220 5.67 7.96 17.06
C LEU A 220 6.45 6.83 17.74
N GLY A 221 7.09 7.08 18.88
CA GLY A 221 7.96 6.11 19.56
C GLY A 221 7.30 4.77 19.86
N ARG A 222 6.00 4.75 20.19
CA ARG A 222 5.25 3.49 20.41
C ARG A 222 5.08 2.68 19.12
N ALA A 223 4.74 3.35 18.01
CA ALA A 223 4.64 2.71 16.70
C ALA A 223 6.01 2.23 16.21
N TRP A 224 7.05 3.01 16.45
CA TRP A 224 8.44 2.65 16.14
C TRP A 224 8.86 1.40 16.91
N LEU A 225 8.64 1.35 18.23
CA LEU A 225 8.93 0.17 19.05
C LEU A 225 8.17 -1.07 18.58
N ALA A 226 6.86 -0.96 18.30
CA ALA A 226 6.08 -2.08 17.77
C ALA A 226 6.64 -2.60 16.43
N THR A 227 7.14 -1.70 15.59
CA THR A 227 7.78 -2.06 14.31
C THR A 227 9.10 -2.79 14.53
N LEU A 228 9.93 -2.34 15.48
CA LEU A 228 11.16 -3.04 15.85
C LEU A 228 10.88 -4.43 16.42
N LEU A 229 9.85 -4.56 17.27
CA LEU A 229 9.42 -5.86 17.80
C LEU A 229 8.93 -6.79 16.69
N ALA A 230 8.16 -6.29 15.72
CA ALA A 230 7.75 -7.07 14.55
C ALA A 230 8.95 -7.53 13.71
N GLY A 231 9.96 -6.67 13.53
CA GLY A 231 11.22 -7.04 12.88
C GLY A 231 11.99 -8.12 13.65
N GLY A 232 12.05 -8.00 14.98
CA GLY A 232 12.62 -9.03 15.85
C GLY A 232 11.86 -10.36 15.78
N LEU A 233 10.52 -10.32 15.72
CA LEU A 233 9.68 -11.50 15.54
C LEU A 233 9.91 -12.15 14.17
N TYR A 234 10.01 -11.35 13.11
CA TYR A 234 10.34 -11.87 11.78
C TYR A 234 11.72 -12.57 11.79
N LEU A 235 12.74 -11.93 12.38
CA LEU A 235 14.06 -12.53 12.49
C LEU A 235 14.03 -13.83 13.32
N ALA A 236 13.33 -13.83 14.46
CA ALA A 236 13.18 -15.02 15.27
C ALA A 236 12.47 -16.15 14.50
N MET A 237 11.44 -15.83 13.71
CA MET A 237 10.78 -16.80 12.85
C MET A 237 11.73 -17.39 11.79
N VAL A 238 12.54 -16.55 11.13
CA VAL A 238 13.55 -17.00 10.16
C VAL A 238 14.61 -17.91 10.81
N MET A 239 15.02 -17.60 12.04
CA MET A 239 16.02 -18.40 12.78
C MET A 239 15.47 -19.69 13.37
N LEU A 240 14.19 -19.74 13.75
CA LEU A 240 13.57 -20.89 14.40
C LEU A 240 12.93 -21.85 13.39
N VAL A 241 12.35 -21.32 12.32
CA VAL A 241 11.65 -22.09 11.29
C VAL A 241 12.50 -22.11 10.02
N HIS A 242 13.31 -23.16 9.88
CA HIS A 242 14.19 -23.34 8.72
C HIS A 242 13.39 -23.84 7.52
N LEU A 243 13.01 -22.92 6.63
CA LEU A 243 12.45 -23.27 5.33
C LEU A 243 13.58 -23.52 4.30
N PRO A 244 13.35 -24.34 3.26
CA PRO A 244 14.33 -24.49 2.19
C PRO A 244 14.66 -23.15 1.54
N GLY A 245 15.92 -22.96 1.13
CA GLY A 245 16.38 -21.70 0.54
C GLY A 245 16.69 -20.60 1.56
N ASN A 246 16.67 -20.86 2.86
CA ASN A 246 16.96 -19.83 3.87
C ASN A 246 18.45 -19.41 3.91
N GLU A 247 19.33 -20.16 3.26
CA GLU A 247 20.79 -20.00 3.32
C GLU A 247 21.22 -18.61 2.82
N TYR A 248 20.61 -18.09 1.76
CA TYR A 248 20.95 -16.78 1.22
C TYR A 248 20.53 -15.61 2.12
N GLN A 249 19.57 -15.82 3.03
CA GLN A 249 19.14 -14.78 3.99
C GLN A 249 20.07 -14.69 5.20
N LEU A 250 20.80 -15.77 5.48
CA LEU A 250 21.75 -15.87 6.59
C LEU A 250 23.19 -15.63 6.13
N ASP A 251 23.51 -15.88 4.85
CA ASP A 251 24.82 -15.64 4.28
C ASP A 251 25.07 -14.16 3.95
N THR A 252 25.61 -13.44 4.94
CA THR A 252 26.00 -12.03 4.79
C THR A 252 27.18 -11.81 3.85
N ALA A 253 28.00 -12.84 3.57
CA ALA A 253 29.13 -12.72 2.66
C ALA A 253 28.68 -12.49 1.20
N GLY A 254 27.49 -12.98 0.84
CA GLY A 254 26.89 -12.81 -0.48
C GLY A 254 26.37 -11.38 -0.77
N TYR A 255 26.22 -10.51 0.24
CA TYR A 255 25.55 -9.22 0.06
C TYR A 255 26.25 -8.29 -0.95
N PHE A 256 27.59 -8.24 -0.95
CA PHE A 256 28.32 -7.44 -1.95
C PHE A 256 28.11 -7.94 -3.38
N ALA A 257 28.05 -9.25 -3.57
CA ALA A 257 27.75 -9.84 -4.87
C ALA A 257 26.32 -9.47 -5.30
N THR A 258 25.34 -9.55 -4.41
CA THR A 258 23.94 -9.14 -4.66
C THR A 258 23.84 -7.66 -5.00
N ILE A 259 24.49 -6.77 -4.26
CA ILE A 259 24.52 -5.33 -4.55
C ILE A 259 25.08 -5.07 -5.95
N ARG A 260 26.26 -5.61 -6.27
CA ARG A 260 26.91 -5.42 -7.58
C ARG A 260 26.00 -5.88 -8.71
N THR A 261 25.37 -7.03 -8.51
CA THR A 261 24.47 -7.67 -9.46
C THR A 261 23.20 -6.86 -9.68
N ASN A 262 22.59 -6.35 -8.61
CA ASN A 262 21.45 -5.44 -8.70
C ASN A 262 21.83 -4.11 -9.37
N LEU A 263 22.99 -3.54 -9.07
CA LEU A 263 23.46 -2.31 -9.72
C LEU A 263 23.64 -2.52 -11.23
N ALA A 264 24.19 -3.64 -11.67
CA ALA A 264 24.29 -3.97 -13.09
C ALA A 264 22.91 -4.09 -13.76
N ALA A 265 21.93 -4.67 -13.05
CA ALA A 265 20.56 -4.82 -13.56
C ALA A 265 19.89 -3.47 -13.88
N TRP A 266 20.21 -2.39 -13.15
CA TRP A 266 19.63 -1.06 -13.37
C TRP A 266 19.92 -0.48 -14.76
N ALA A 267 21.09 -0.78 -15.33
CA ALA A 267 21.50 -0.24 -16.63
C ALA A 267 20.78 -0.91 -17.81
N SER A 268 20.13 -2.05 -17.61
CA SER A 268 19.39 -2.74 -18.66
C SER A 268 18.02 -2.10 -18.91
N GLY A 269 17.46 -2.28 -20.12
CA GLY A 269 16.11 -1.81 -20.44
C GLY A 269 15.03 -2.33 -19.47
N ARG A 270 15.14 -3.59 -19.04
CA ARG A 270 14.26 -4.17 -18.01
C ARG A 270 14.42 -3.47 -16.66
N GLY A 271 15.65 -3.11 -16.28
CA GLY A 271 15.95 -2.34 -15.08
C GLY A 271 15.39 -0.92 -15.11
N LEU A 272 15.43 -0.25 -16.27
CA LEU A 272 14.81 1.07 -16.42
C LEU A 272 13.30 1.02 -16.14
N VAL A 273 12.62 0.00 -16.64
CA VAL A 273 11.16 -0.16 -16.45
C VAL A 273 10.80 -0.65 -15.05
N LEU A 274 11.52 -1.64 -14.50
CA LEU A 274 11.14 -2.29 -13.24
C LEU A 274 11.77 -1.65 -11.99
N ASN A 275 12.88 -0.92 -12.11
CA ASN A 275 13.53 -0.24 -10.99
C ASN A 275 13.42 1.28 -11.09
N VAL A 276 13.89 1.87 -12.19
CA VAL A 276 14.05 3.32 -12.31
C VAL A 276 12.70 4.03 -12.43
N LEU A 277 11.81 3.57 -13.32
CA LEU A 277 10.52 4.22 -13.54
C LEU A 277 9.65 4.27 -12.26
N PRO A 278 9.42 3.18 -11.51
CA PRO A 278 8.67 3.23 -10.25
C PRO A 278 9.28 4.20 -9.23
N LEU A 279 10.61 4.22 -9.15
CA LEU A 279 11.34 5.13 -8.26
C LEU A 279 11.14 6.59 -8.68
N LEU A 280 11.24 6.91 -9.96
CA LEU A 280 11.04 8.27 -10.47
C LEU A 280 9.60 8.74 -10.26
N VAL A 281 8.61 7.86 -10.51
CA VAL A 281 7.20 8.15 -10.26
C VAL A 281 6.99 8.47 -8.79
N LEU A 282 7.49 7.61 -7.88
CA LEU A 282 7.33 7.83 -6.45
C LEU A 282 8.05 9.07 -5.93
N ALA A 283 9.30 9.29 -6.39
CA ALA A 283 10.08 10.47 -6.06
C ALA A 283 9.40 11.75 -6.57
N GLY A 284 8.81 11.72 -7.76
CA GLY A 284 8.02 12.82 -8.30
C GLY A 284 6.83 13.18 -7.40
N LEU A 285 6.06 12.18 -6.96
CA LEU A 285 4.93 12.41 -6.04
C LEU A 285 5.40 12.94 -4.68
N ALA A 286 6.49 12.38 -4.14
CA ALA A 286 7.06 12.81 -2.86
C ALA A 286 7.58 14.26 -2.92
N LEU A 287 8.32 14.61 -3.98
CA LEU A 287 8.81 15.97 -4.22
C LEU A 287 7.68 16.96 -4.44
N LEU A 288 6.64 16.56 -5.19
CA LEU A 288 5.46 17.39 -5.43
C LEU A 288 4.78 17.76 -4.10
N GLY A 289 4.50 16.77 -3.26
CA GLY A 289 3.87 16.98 -1.96
C GLY A 289 4.77 17.67 -0.93
N HIS A 290 6.10 17.61 -1.08
CA HIS A 290 7.05 18.35 -0.23
C HIS A 290 7.16 19.83 -0.63
N ARG A 291 7.34 20.13 -1.92
CA ARG A 291 7.60 21.50 -2.40
C ARG A 291 6.36 22.39 -2.38
N PHE A 292 5.18 21.80 -2.50
CA PHE A 292 3.92 22.54 -2.52
C PHE A 292 3.05 22.07 -1.36
N PRO A 293 3.38 22.46 -0.11
CA PRO A 293 2.51 22.16 1.02
C PRO A 293 1.12 22.74 0.70
N GLY A 294 0.13 21.85 0.62
CA GLY A 294 -1.22 22.18 0.18
C GLY A 294 -1.91 23.25 1.04
N ALA A 295 -3.15 23.58 0.63
CA ALA A 295 -3.98 24.64 1.19
C ALA A 295 -3.97 24.72 2.75
N PRO A 296 -4.14 25.93 3.31
CA PRO A 296 -4.20 26.12 4.75
C PRO A 296 -5.23 25.18 5.40
N GLY A 297 -4.80 24.45 6.44
CA GLY A 297 -5.62 23.44 7.14
C GLY A 297 -5.17 21.99 6.96
N HIS A 298 -4.22 21.74 6.06
CA HIS A 298 -3.68 20.39 5.81
C HIS A 298 -2.82 19.89 6.99
N ARG A 299 -3.23 18.77 7.61
CA ARG A 299 -2.62 18.29 8.88
C ARG A 299 -1.32 17.50 8.72
N ARG A 300 -1.08 16.91 7.55
CA ARG A 300 0.11 16.08 7.28
C ARG A 300 0.98 16.75 6.23
N ARG A 301 2.18 17.15 6.64
CA ARG A 301 3.21 17.69 5.72
C ARG A 301 4.30 16.63 5.49
N ILE A 302 4.73 16.50 4.25
CA ILE A 302 5.94 15.75 3.90
C ILE A 302 7.14 16.56 4.38
N VAL A 303 7.89 16.02 5.32
CA VAL A 303 9.13 16.64 5.81
C VAL A 303 10.32 16.03 5.08
N ALA A 304 11.49 16.66 5.15
CA ALA A 304 12.70 16.16 4.48
C ALA A 304 13.03 14.70 4.86
N ALA A 305 12.78 14.29 6.10
CA ALA A 305 12.97 12.91 6.55
C ALA A 305 12.09 11.88 5.78
N ASP A 306 10.90 12.26 5.30
CA ASP A 306 10.08 11.36 4.47
C ASP A 306 10.67 11.17 3.08
N LEU A 307 11.29 12.21 2.51
CA LEU A 307 11.94 12.12 1.20
C LEU A 307 13.10 11.13 1.24
N MET A 308 13.78 11.03 2.39
CA MET A 308 14.88 10.08 2.61
C MET A 308 14.43 8.62 2.68
N VAL A 309 13.12 8.35 2.79
CA VAL A 309 12.58 6.96 2.75
C VAL A 309 12.89 6.29 1.42
N ILE A 310 12.77 7.02 0.31
CA ILE A 310 13.00 6.47 -1.03
C ILE A 310 14.46 6.00 -1.20
N PRO A 311 15.50 6.83 -1.03
CA PRO A 311 16.88 6.37 -1.15
C PRO A 311 17.24 5.32 -0.09
N ALA A 312 16.70 5.41 1.13
CA ALA A 312 16.93 4.38 2.15
C ALA A 312 16.35 3.01 1.73
N LEU A 313 15.14 2.97 1.16
CA LEU A 313 14.56 1.74 0.62
C LEU A 313 15.31 1.21 -0.60
N VAL A 314 15.90 2.07 -1.43
CA VAL A 314 16.81 1.63 -2.50
C VAL A 314 18.00 0.89 -1.92
N VAL A 315 18.67 1.45 -0.91
CA VAL A 315 19.82 0.81 -0.27
C VAL A 315 19.42 -0.53 0.34
N VAL A 316 18.30 -0.59 1.06
CA VAL A 316 17.79 -1.84 1.63
C VAL A 316 17.48 -2.86 0.53
N ALA A 317 16.82 -2.45 -0.56
CA ALA A 317 16.47 -3.36 -1.64
C ALA A 317 17.69 -3.86 -2.42
N LEU A 318 18.73 -3.05 -2.59
CA LEU A 318 19.98 -3.47 -3.23
C LEU A 318 20.64 -4.64 -2.49
N VAL A 319 20.46 -4.72 -1.17
CA VAL A 319 20.97 -5.79 -0.31
C VAL A 319 20.02 -6.98 -0.26
N LEU A 320 18.74 -6.73 0.01
CA LEU A 320 17.77 -7.78 0.39
C LEU A 320 17.02 -8.42 -0.77
N THR A 321 17.14 -7.88 -1.99
CA THR A 321 16.38 -8.40 -3.13
C THR A 321 17.24 -9.00 -4.21
N GLN A 322 16.64 -9.92 -4.96
CA GLN A 322 17.19 -10.43 -6.20
C GLN A 322 16.81 -9.51 -7.37
N PHE A 323 17.50 -9.67 -8.50
CA PHE A 323 17.43 -8.83 -9.71
C PHE A 323 16.06 -8.19 -10.01
N PHE A 324 16.06 -6.91 -10.40
CA PHE A 324 14.88 -6.18 -10.91
C PHE A 324 13.73 -5.97 -9.93
N GLN A 325 13.97 -6.07 -8.62
CA GLN A 325 12.93 -5.91 -7.59
C GLN A 325 13.02 -4.59 -6.80
N VAL A 326 14.02 -3.74 -7.06
CA VAL A 326 14.22 -2.52 -6.26
C VAL A 326 13.04 -1.55 -6.40
N GLY A 327 12.54 -1.35 -7.62
CA GLY A 327 11.37 -0.49 -7.84
C GLY A 327 10.12 -1.02 -7.11
N ARG A 328 9.89 -2.34 -7.16
CA ARG A 328 8.81 -3.01 -6.41
C ARG A 328 8.89 -2.74 -4.92
N ILE A 329 10.06 -2.83 -4.29
CA ILE A 329 10.23 -2.54 -2.85
C ILE A 329 9.92 -1.07 -2.55
N VAL A 330 10.51 -0.16 -3.31
CA VAL A 330 10.31 1.29 -3.13
C VAL A 330 8.82 1.65 -3.22
N MET A 331 8.08 1.04 -4.14
CA MET A 331 6.65 1.26 -4.31
C MET A 331 5.77 0.86 -3.12
N HIS A 332 6.25 0.02 -2.20
CA HIS A 332 5.52 -0.24 -0.96
C HIS A 332 5.39 1.00 -0.07
N ALA A 333 6.23 2.02 -0.28
CA ALA A 333 6.11 3.32 0.38
C ALA A 333 5.08 4.26 -0.27
N ALA A 334 4.45 3.89 -1.41
CA ALA A 334 3.44 4.71 -2.08
C ALA A 334 2.35 5.29 -1.17
N PRO A 335 1.77 4.53 -0.21
CA PRO A 335 0.77 5.07 0.72
C PRO A 335 1.21 6.29 1.52
N LEU A 336 2.53 6.52 1.71
CA LEU A 336 3.06 7.67 2.43
C LEU A 336 2.86 8.99 1.66
N PHE A 337 2.82 8.94 0.32
CA PHE A 337 2.99 10.12 -0.53
C PHE A 337 1.73 10.50 -1.33
N VAL A 338 0.76 9.58 -1.50
CA VAL A 338 -0.43 9.81 -2.36
C VAL A 338 -1.35 10.94 -1.86
N GLY A 339 -1.55 11.10 -0.56
CA GLY A 339 -2.40 12.17 0.01
C GLY A 339 -1.85 13.57 -0.25
N PRO A 340 -0.60 13.86 0.17
CA PRO A 340 0.07 15.11 -0.14
C PRO A 340 0.15 15.40 -1.64
N ALA A 341 0.50 14.42 -2.48
CA ALA A 341 0.58 14.61 -3.92
C ALA A 341 -0.79 14.95 -4.55
N ALA A 342 -1.85 14.24 -4.16
CA ALA A 342 -3.21 14.52 -4.63
C ALA A 342 -3.65 15.96 -4.31
N THR A 343 -3.23 16.49 -3.16
CA THR A 343 -3.53 17.87 -2.74
C THR A 343 -2.99 18.88 -3.74
N VAL A 344 -1.74 18.71 -4.16
CA VAL A 344 -1.07 19.60 -5.10
C VAL A 344 -1.69 19.50 -6.50
N ILE A 345 -1.95 18.27 -6.95
CA ILE A 345 -2.59 18.04 -8.26
C ILE A 345 -3.97 18.69 -8.30
N ALA A 346 -4.79 18.50 -7.26
CA ALA A 346 -6.12 19.10 -7.19
C ALA A 346 -6.07 20.63 -7.16
N ALA A 347 -5.14 21.22 -6.40
CA ALA A 347 -4.97 22.67 -6.37
C ALA A 347 -4.64 23.23 -7.77
N ARG A 348 -3.72 22.59 -8.50
CA ARG A 348 -3.34 23.01 -9.87
C ARG A 348 -4.49 22.87 -10.86
N LEU A 349 -5.31 21.83 -10.75
CA LEU A 349 -6.50 21.65 -11.60
C LEU A 349 -7.63 22.65 -11.26
N GLY A 350 -7.75 23.04 -9.99
CA GLY A 350 -8.71 24.04 -9.53
C GLY A 350 -8.35 25.47 -9.96
N SER A 351 -7.07 25.85 -9.86
CA SER A 351 -6.56 27.15 -10.32
C SER A 351 -6.70 27.37 -11.84
N ALA A 352 -6.88 26.31 -12.62
CA ALA A 352 -7.15 26.39 -14.06
C ALA A 352 -8.63 26.68 -14.38
N ARG A 353 -9.52 26.71 -13.37
CA ARG A 353 -10.98 26.85 -13.55
C ARG A 353 -11.59 28.11 -12.94
N GLU A 354 -10.79 29.04 -12.43
CA GLU A 354 -11.24 30.42 -12.27
C GLU A 354 -10.78 31.20 -13.51
N PRO A 355 -11.56 31.25 -14.61
CA PRO A 355 -11.41 32.38 -15.51
C PRO A 355 -11.65 33.64 -14.67
N GLU A 356 -10.87 34.67 -14.93
CA GLU A 356 -10.97 36.01 -14.35
C GLU A 356 -12.33 36.67 -14.65
N ALA A 357 -13.44 36.07 -14.22
CA ALA A 357 -14.77 36.65 -14.28
C ALA A 357 -14.91 37.87 -13.33
N GLY A 358 -13.85 38.20 -12.58
CA GLY A 358 -13.76 39.39 -11.74
C GLY A 358 -13.09 40.61 -12.37
N ALA A 359 -12.41 40.49 -13.52
CA ALA A 359 -11.70 41.64 -14.11
C ALA A 359 -12.60 42.58 -14.95
N ALA A 360 -13.87 42.23 -15.18
CA ALA A 360 -14.80 43.00 -15.99
C ALA A 360 -15.87 43.79 -15.22
N PHE A 361 -15.83 43.82 -13.88
CA PHE A 361 -16.72 44.68 -13.07
C PHE A 361 -15.95 45.71 -12.24
N GLY A 362 -14.89 46.25 -12.82
CA GLY A 362 -14.35 47.54 -12.42
C GLY A 362 -15.03 48.65 -13.20
N LEU A 363 -16.25 49.05 -12.82
CA LEU A 363 -16.78 50.39 -13.15
C LEU A 363 -17.79 50.83 -12.08
N ALA A 364 -17.40 51.91 -11.39
CA ALA A 364 -18.22 52.87 -10.67
C ALA A 364 -19.00 52.40 -9.43
N ARG A 365 -18.39 52.53 -8.24
CA ARG A 365 -19.06 53.26 -7.15
C ARG A 365 -18.14 54.32 -6.56
N SER A 366 -18.52 55.54 -6.90
CA SER A 366 -18.07 56.82 -6.42
C SER A 366 -18.12 56.95 -4.90
N SER A 367 -17.04 57.53 -4.36
CA SER A 367 -17.02 58.54 -3.30
C SER A 367 -18.31 58.81 -2.54
N GLY A 368 -18.30 58.52 -1.24
CA GLY A 368 -19.28 58.97 -0.26
C GLY A 368 -18.63 59.07 1.12
N THR A 369 -17.90 60.16 1.33
CA THR A 369 -17.49 60.70 2.63
C THR A 369 -18.68 60.90 3.58
N ALA A 370 -18.56 60.51 4.85
CA ALA A 370 -18.75 61.40 6.00
C ALA A 370 -18.41 60.71 7.34
N PRO A 371 -17.92 61.46 8.34
CA PRO A 371 -17.45 60.95 9.63
C PRO A 371 -18.57 60.95 10.68
N LEU A 372 -18.39 60.16 11.75
CA LEU A 372 -18.53 60.55 13.16
C LEU A 372 -17.82 59.52 14.05
#